data_AF-A0AA92MA81-F1
#
_entry.id   AF-A0AA92MA81-F1
#
_cell.length_a   1.000
_cell.length_b   1.000
_cell.length_c   1.000
_cell.angle_alpha   90.00
_cell.angle_beta   90.00
_cell.angle_gamma   90.00
#
_symmetry.space_group_name_H-M   'P 1'
#
loop_
_entity.id
_entity.type
_entity.pdbx_description
1 polymer ?
#
loop_
_entity_poly.entity_id
_entity_poly.type
_entity_poly.pdbx_seq_one_letter_code
_entity_poly.pdbx_strand_id
1 'polypeptide(L)'
;MKNPSEITRRRNQGGIALLEVLVSVLLFSLGLLGLIGLQARAVSFSVDAEDRNRAALLANEVVALMWLNQSTTVPAAALDAWKLRVAAPQTGGLPNGVGKVAVAGTGKAADVTITWQAPSRSTGSQLTTHVELP
;
A
#
# COMPACT_ATOMS: atom_id res chain seq x y z
N MET A 1 -66.83 53.56 -9.12
CA MET A 1 -65.98 52.74 -8.23
C MET A 1 -64.90 52.12 -9.11
N LYS A 2 -63.62 52.43 -8.88
CA LYS A 2 -62.49 52.14 -9.79
C LYS A 2 -61.68 50.99 -9.21
N ASN A 3 -61.65 49.83 -9.87
CA ASN A 3 -60.87 48.67 -9.42
C ASN A 3 -59.38 48.93 -9.66
N PRO A 4 -58.49 48.67 -8.68
CA PRO A 4 -57.05 48.78 -8.89
C PRO A 4 -56.55 47.63 -9.78
N SER A 5 -55.85 47.98 -10.86
CA SER A 5 -55.17 47.03 -11.74
C SER A 5 -53.92 46.50 -11.05
N GLU A 6 -53.92 45.23 -10.63
CA GLU A 6 -52.71 44.56 -10.14
C GLU A 6 -51.69 44.41 -11.28
N ILE A 7 -50.57 45.12 -11.17
CA ILE A 7 -49.45 44.98 -12.10
C ILE A 7 -48.65 43.73 -11.71
N THR A 8 -48.97 42.58 -12.27
CA THR A 8 -48.16 41.37 -12.11
C THR A 8 -46.88 41.49 -12.94
N ARG A 9 -45.77 41.90 -12.31
CA ARG A 9 -44.46 41.95 -12.94
C ARG A 9 -43.93 40.53 -13.17
N ARG A 10 -44.03 40.02 -14.40
CA ARG A 10 -43.35 38.76 -14.78
C ARG A 10 -41.84 38.97 -14.73
N ARG A 11 -41.18 38.29 -13.78
CA ARG A 11 -39.73 38.32 -13.61
C ARG A 11 -39.11 37.38 -14.65
N ASN A 12 -38.32 37.93 -15.57
CA ASN A 12 -37.70 37.16 -16.64
C ASN A 12 -36.53 36.33 -16.08
N GLN A 13 -36.77 35.08 -15.69
CA GLN A 13 -35.76 34.08 -15.31
C GLN A 13 -35.29 33.37 -16.58
N GLY A 14 -34.40 33.98 -17.36
CA GLY A 14 -34.08 33.47 -18.71
C GLY A 14 -32.60 33.27 -19.05
N GLY A 15 -31.65 33.72 -18.22
CA GLY A 15 -30.23 33.74 -18.62
C GLY A 15 -29.24 33.01 -17.69
N ILE A 16 -29.66 32.67 -16.46
CA ILE A 16 -28.74 32.16 -15.42
C ILE A 16 -28.68 30.62 -15.43
N ALA A 17 -29.69 29.92 -15.95
CA ALA A 17 -29.78 28.45 -15.90
C ALA A 17 -28.60 27.74 -16.60
N LEU A 18 -28.11 28.27 -17.72
CA LEU A 18 -26.96 27.70 -18.43
C LEU A 18 -25.65 27.86 -17.64
N LEU A 19 -25.47 29.02 -16.99
CA LEU A 19 -24.33 29.25 -16.11
C LEU A 19 -24.41 28.39 -14.85
N GLU A 20 -25.60 28.20 -14.29
CA GLU A 20 -25.84 27.34 -13.14
C GLU A 20 -25.43 25.89 -13.43
N VAL A 21 -25.88 25.33 -14.56
CA VAL A 21 -25.48 23.98 -14.99
C VAL A 21 -23.98 23.89 -15.25
N LEU A 22 -23.39 24.90 -15.92
CA LEU A 22 -21.94 24.90 -16.20
C LEU A 22 -21.12 24.92 -14.90
N VAL A 23 -21.53 25.73 -13.92
CA VAL A 23 -20.89 25.79 -12.60
C VAL A 23 -21.12 24.47 -11.85
N SER A 24 -22.31 23.87 -11.89
CA SER A 24 -22.56 22.57 -11.27
C SER A 24 -21.67 21.47 -11.87
N VAL A 25 -21.58 21.39 -13.20
CA VAL A 25 -20.71 20.41 -13.88
C VAL A 25 -19.23 20.69 -13.57
N LEU A 26 -18.81 21.95 -13.54
CA LEU A 26 -17.46 22.33 -13.15
C LEU A 26 -17.13 21.85 -11.72
N LEU A 27 -17.96 22.19 -10.74
CA LEU A 27 -17.73 21.78 -9.34
C LEU A 27 -17.79 20.25 -9.18
N PHE A 28 -18.72 19.59 -9.86
CA PHE A 28 -18.83 18.13 -9.85
C PHE A 28 -17.59 17.45 -10.44
N SER A 29 -17.12 17.92 -11.59
CA SER A 29 -15.91 17.40 -12.24
C SER A 29 -14.66 17.60 -11.37
N LEU A 30 -14.50 18.75 -10.72
CA LEU A 30 -13.41 18.98 -9.75
C LEU A 30 -13.50 18.02 -8.57
N GLY A 31 -14.70 17.79 -8.03
CA GLY A 31 -14.94 16.81 -6.97
C GLY A 31 -14.56 15.39 -7.38
N LEU A 32 -14.94 14.98 -8.60
CA LEU A 32 -14.63 13.64 -9.13
C LEU A 32 -13.12 13.45 -9.35
N LEU A 33 -12.43 14.45 -9.91
CA LEU A 33 -10.97 14.41 -10.05
C LEU A 33 -10.26 14.29 -8.69
N GLY A 34 -10.75 15.02 -7.68
CA GLY A 34 -10.26 14.91 -6.32
C GLY A 34 -10.40 13.49 -5.75
N LEU A 35 -11.56 12.86 -5.96
CA LEU A 35 -11.83 11.48 -5.52
C LEU A 35 -10.92 10.46 -6.22
N ILE A 36 -10.75 10.57 -7.54
CA ILE A 36 -9.85 9.69 -8.32
C ILE A 36 -8.41 9.81 -7.80
N GLY A 37 -7.95 11.03 -7.51
CA GLY A 37 -6.63 11.26 -6.92
C GLY A 37 -6.46 10.58 -5.56
N LEU A 38 -7.48 10.62 -4.71
CA LEU A 38 -7.48 9.89 -3.44
C LEU A 38 -7.49 8.37 -3.65
N GLN A 39 -8.29 7.88 -4.60
CA GLN A 39 -8.39 6.45 -4.91
C GLN A 39 -7.04 5.90 -5.41
N ALA A 40 -6.33 6.62 -6.28
CA ALA A 40 -5.01 6.21 -6.76
C ALA A 40 -3.99 6.06 -5.61
N ARG A 41 -4.04 6.97 -4.62
CA ARG A 41 -3.20 6.90 -3.42
C ARG A 41 -3.58 5.73 -2.52
N ALA A 42 -4.87 5.50 -2.33
CA ALA A 42 -5.38 4.38 -1.54
C ALA A 42 -4.90 3.04 -2.12
N VAL A 43 -5.00 2.85 -3.44
CA VAL A 43 -4.48 1.64 -4.12
C VAL A 43 -2.98 1.48 -3.88
N SER A 44 -2.20 2.55 -4.02
CA SER A 44 -0.75 2.52 -3.78
C SER A 44 -0.40 2.13 -2.33
N PHE A 45 -1.17 2.59 -1.35
CA PHE A 45 -1.00 2.21 0.05
C PHE A 45 -1.40 0.76 0.31
N SER A 46 -2.47 0.27 -0.32
CA SER A 46 -2.87 -1.14 -0.21
C SER A 46 -1.77 -2.07 -0.71
N VAL A 47 -1.13 -1.75 -1.84
CA VAL A 47 -0.01 -2.54 -2.38
C VAL A 47 1.21 -2.52 -1.44
N ASP A 48 1.58 -1.36 -0.88
CA ASP A 48 2.69 -1.29 0.10
C ASP A 48 2.41 -2.11 1.36
N ALA A 49 1.17 -2.04 1.87
CA ALA A 49 0.77 -2.83 3.03
C ALA A 49 0.81 -4.34 2.73
N GLU A 50 0.40 -4.74 1.52
CA GLU A 50 0.48 -6.13 1.08
C GLU A 50 1.94 -6.62 0.98
N ASP A 51 2.84 -5.85 0.37
CA ASP A 51 4.26 -6.18 0.31
C ASP A 51 4.86 -6.32 1.72
N ARG A 52 4.55 -5.39 2.64
CA ARG A 52 4.99 -5.49 4.04
C ARG A 52 4.46 -6.74 4.73
N ASN A 53 3.22 -7.12 4.46
CA ASN A 53 2.63 -8.34 5.01
C ASN A 53 3.32 -9.60 4.46
N ARG A 54 3.55 -9.66 3.14
CA ARG A 54 4.31 -10.76 2.51
C ARG A 54 5.71 -10.88 3.11
N ALA A 55 6.41 -9.76 3.32
CA ALA A 55 7.72 -9.74 3.99
C ALA A 55 7.63 -10.29 5.42
N ALA A 56 6.62 -9.89 6.20
CA ALA A 56 6.43 -10.38 7.56
C ALA A 56 6.16 -11.89 7.61
N LEU A 57 5.34 -12.42 6.71
CA LEU A 57 5.06 -13.85 6.60
C LEU A 57 6.34 -14.64 6.24
N LEU A 58 7.12 -14.14 5.27
CA LEU A 58 8.39 -14.76 4.86
C LEU A 58 9.45 -14.71 5.98
N ALA A 59 9.50 -13.63 6.76
CA ALA A 59 10.40 -13.55 7.91
C ALA A 59 9.97 -14.53 9.00
N ASN A 60 8.68 -14.61 9.29
CA ASN A 60 8.12 -15.53 10.28
C ASN A 60 8.37 -17.00 9.93
N GLU A 61 8.36 -17.36 8.65
CA GLU A 61 8.71 -18.72 8.19
C GLU A 61 10.13 -19.12 8.66
N VAL A 62 11.12 -18.25 8.44
CA VAL A 62 12.51 -18.52 8.83
C VAL A 62 12.68 -18.52 10.35
N VAL A 63 12.04 -17.58 11.04
CA VAL A 63 12.05 -17.54 12.51
C VAL A 63 11.45 -18.82 13.09
N ALA A 64 10.34 -19.31 12.53
CA ALA A 64 9.72 -20.56 12.95
C ALA A 64 10.66 -21.76 12.74
N LEU A 65 11.40 -21.81 11.63
CA LEU A 65 12.42 -22.83 11.40
C LEU A 65 13.55 -22.76 12.45
N MET A 66 13.95 -21.57 12.87
CA MET A 66 14.97 -21.42 13.91
C MET A 66 14.48 -21.93 15.27
N TRP A 67 13.23 -21.61 15.63
CA TRP A 67 12.62 -22.08 16.88
C TRP A 67 12.41 -23.59 16.88
N LEU A 68 11.93 -24.16 15.77
CA LEU A 68 11.72 -25.60 15.62
C LEU A 68 13.03 -26.39 15.78
N ASN A 69 14.12 -25.87 15.21
CA ASN A 69 15.44 -26.49 15.30
C ASN A 69 16.24 -26.06 16.54
N GLN A 70 15.69 -25.18 17.38
CA GLN A 70 16.39 -24.52 18.49
C GLN A 70 17.77 -23.98 18.09
N SER A 71 17.87 -23.44 16.88
CA SER A 71 19.13 -23.00 16.28
C SER A 71 18.89 -21.77 15.42
N THR A 72 19.74 -20.75 15.58
CA THR A 72 19.73 -19.56 14.72
C THR A 72 20.36 -19.82 13.36
N THR A 73 21.01 -20.97 13.19
CA THR A 73 21.62 -21.37 11.93
C THR A 73 20.64 -22.21 11.13
N VAL A 74 20.15 -21.65 10.03
CA VAL A 74 19.27 -22.34 9.10
C VAL A 74 20.12 -23.16 8.12
N PRO A 75 19.76 -24.42 7.82
CA PRO A 75 20.46 -25.22 6.82
C PRO A 75 20.55 -24.51 5.47
N ALA A 76 21.72 -24.55 4.82
CA ALA A 76 21.99 -23.79 3.59
C ALA A 76 20.94 -24.04 2.50
N ALA A 77 20.56 -25.30 2.26
CA ALA A 77 19.54 -25.66 1.27
C ALA A 77 18.17 -25.03 1.57
N ALA A 78 17.76 -24.98 2.84
CA ALA A 78 16.50 -24.35 3.24
C ALA A 78 16.57 -22.83 3.12
N LEU A 79 17.72 -22.23 3.47
CA LEU A 79 17.95 -20.79 3.32
C LEU A 79 17.93 -20.36 1.85
N ASP A 80 18.53 -21.14 0.95
CA ASP A 80 18.54 -20.84 -0.48
C ASP A 80 17.15 -20.99 -1.11
N ALA A 81 16.39 -22.03 -0.73
CA ALA A 81 15.00 -22.18 -1.14
C ALA A 81 14.13 -21.00 -0.66
N TRP A 82 14.32 -20.55 0.57
CA TRP A 82 13.64 -19.36 1.11
C TRP A 82 14.01 -18.09 0.33
N LYS A 83 15.30 -17.85 0.06
CA LYS A 83 15.74 -16.68 -0.74
C LYS A 83 15.11 -16.67 -2.13
N LEU A 84 15.01 -17.83 -2.79
CA LEU A 84 14.34 -17.95 -4.09
C LEU A 84 12.86 -17.55 -3.99
N ARG A 85 12.16 -17.97 -2.93
CA ARG A 85 10.76 -17.57 -2.69
C ARG A 85 10.61 -16.08 -2.39
N VAL A 86 11.52 -15.50 -1.60
CA VAL A 86 11.54 -14.04 -1.33
C VAL A 86 11.65 -13.26 -2.64
N ALA A 87 12.45 -13.73 -3.60
CA ALA A 87 12.65 -13.09 -4.90
C ALA A 87 11.56 -13.42 -5.95
N ALA A 88 10.54 -14.22 -5.63
CA ALA A 88 9.54 -14.70 -6.57
C ALA A 88 8.16 -14.02 -6.36
N PRO A 89 7.94 -12.80 -6.89
CA PRO A 89 6.70 -12.03 -6.65
C PRO A 89 5.43 -12.72 -7.16
N GLN A 90 5.56 -13.58 -8.19
CA GLN A 90 4.44 -14.33 -8.77
C GLN A 90 3.91 -15.44 -7.84
N THR A 91 4.70 -15.85 -6.85
CA THR A 91 4.36 -16.93 -5.91
C THR A 91 4.33 -16.45 -4.46
N GLY A 92 3.99 -15.18 -4.24
CA GLY A 92 3.89 -14.59 -2.90
C GLY A 92 5.18 -13.97 -2.35
N GLY A 93 6.26 -13.92 -3.15
CA GLY A 93 7.45 -13.16 -2.85
C GLY A 93 7.28 -11.65 -3.07
N LEU A 94 8.41 -10.95 -3.13
CA LEU A 94 8.48 -9.49 -3.21
C LEU A 94 9.15 -9.03 -4.50
N PRO A 95 8.71 -7.90 -5.11
CA PRO A 95 9.39 -7.31 -6.24
C PRO A 95 10.82 -6.90 -5.89
N ASN A 96 11.81 -7.40 -6.64
CA ASN A 96 13.23 -7.22 -6.33
C ASN A 96 13.60 -7.63 -4.90
N GLY A 97 12.92 -8.65 -4.37
CA GLY A 97 13.09 -9.14 -3.00
C GLY A 97 14.45 -9.79 -2.78
N VAL A 98 15.11 -9.43 -1.67
CA VAL A 98 16.35 -10.06 -1.20
C VAL A 98 16.22 -10.37 0.28
N GLY A 99 16.40 -11.64 0.63
CA GLY A 99 16.42 -12.12 2.01
C GLY A 99 17.83 -12.38 2.53
N LYS A 100 18.11 -11.93 3.75
CA LYS A 100 19.38 -12.14 4.46
C LYS A 100 19.09 -12.61 5.89
N VAL A 101 19.90 -13.54 6.37
CA VAL A 101 19.89 -13.99 7.76
C VAL A 101 21.29 -13.78 8.30
N ALA A 102 21.42 -13.00 9.36
CA ALA A 102 22.68 -12.72 10.02
C ALA A 102 22.62 -13.26 11.45
N VAL A 103 23.44 -14.26 11.77
CA VAL A 103 23.58 -14.76 13.14
C VAL A 103 24.43 -13.78 13.94
N ALA A 104 23.98 -13.41 15.13
CA ALA A 104 24.65 -12.46 16.02
C ALA A 104 25.36 -13.17 17.18
N GLY A 105 26.51 -12.61 17.58
CA GLY A 105 27.21 -12.97 18.81
C GLY A 105 27.53 -14.46 18.94
N THR A 106 27.10 -15.08 20.04
CA THR A 106 27.37 -16.48 20.43
C THR A 106 26.50 -17.51 19.70
N GLY A 107 25.75 -17.12 18.67
CA GLY A 107 24.87 -18.02 17.91
C GLY A 107 23.49 -18.21 18.51
N LYS A 108 23.12 -17.44 19.53
CA LYS A 108 21.78 -17.48 20.16
C LYS A 108 20.80 -16.43 19.65
N ALA A 109 21.28 -15.42 18.93
CA ALA A 109 20.45 -14.42 18.29
C ALA A 109 20.70 -14.38 16.77
N ALA A 110 19.69 -13.98 16.01
CA ALA A 110 19.83 -13.70 14.58
C ALA A 110 18.90 -12.57 14.15
N ASP A 111 19.31 -11.88 13.08
CA ASP A 111 18.51 -10.89 12.40
C ASP A 111 18.11 -11.41 11.02
N VAL A 112 16.81 -11.50 10.78
CA VAL A 112 16.22 -11.80 9.48
C VAL A 112 15.88 -10.48 8.82
N THR A 113 16.58 -10.14 7.73
CA THR A 113 16.39 -8.90 6.98
C THR A 113 15.86 -9.21 5.58
N ILE A 114 14.75 -8.59 5.21
CA ILE A 114 14.17 -8.68 3.87
C ILE A 114 14.11 -7.26 3.29
N THR A 115 14.69 -7.08 2.11
CA THR A 115 14.62 -5.82 1.34
C THR A 115 13.88 -6.04 0.04
N TRP A 116 13.08 -5.07 -0.39
CA TRP A 116 12.38 -5.13 -1.66
C TRP A 116 12.22 -3.73 -2.28
N GLN A 117 11.92 -3.67 -3.56
CA GLN A 117 11.66 -2.41 -4.25
C GLN A 117 10.51 -2.60 -5.23
N ALA A 118 9.36 -2.00 -4.90
CA ALA A 118 8.20 -1.97 -5.77
C ALA A 118 8.52 -1.23 -7.09
N PRO A 119 8.00 -1.69 -8.25
CA PRO A 119 8.30 -1.06 -9.55
C PRO A 119 7.88 0.41 -9.65
N SER A 120 6.88 0.84 -8.88
CA SER A 120 6.39 2.21 -8.82
C SER A 120 7.23 3.15 -7.94
N ARG A 121 8.23 2.63 -7.23
CA ARG A 121 9.06 3.39 -6.28
C ARG A 121 10.53 3.43 -6.69
N SER A 122 11.13 4.60 -6.52
CA SER A 122 12.58 4.80 -6.67
C SER A 122 13.39 4.45 -5.42
N THR A 123 12.72 4.24 -4.27
CA THR A 123 13.37 3.92 -2.99
C THR A 123 12.93 2.55 -2.50
N GLY A 124 13.91 1.73 -2.09
CA GLY A 124 13.67 0.42 -1.51
C GLY A 124 13.01 0.48 -0.13
N SER A 125 12.40 -0.63 0.25
CA SER A 125 11.81 -0.88 1.56
C SER A 125 12.53 -2.03 2.25
N GLN A 126 12.47 -2.08 3.58
CA GLN A 126 13.16 -3.07 4.40
C GLN A 126 12.28 -3.47 5.59
N LEU A 127 12.37 -4.75 5.95
CA LEU A 127 11.85 -5.32 7.19
C LEU A 127 12.98 -6.11 7.85
N THR A 128 13.20 -5.87 9.14
CA THR A 128 14.15 -6.64 9.96
C THR A 128 13.42 -7.22 11.15
N THR A 129 13.55 -8.52 11.36
CA THR A 129 13.01 -9.26 12.51
C THR A 129 14.18 -9.82 13.30
N HIS A 130 14.27 -9.40 14.57
CA HIS A 130 15.23 -9.93 15.52
C HIS A 130 14.66 -11.17 16.18
N VAL A 131 15.48 -12.22 16.31
CA VAL A 131 15.14 -13.44 17.04
C VAL A 131 16.23 -13.77 18.05
N GLU A 132 15.81 -14.15 19.24
CA GLU A 132 16.66 -14.63 20.32
C GLU A 132 16.11 -15.98 20.81
N LEU A 133 17.00 -16.96 20.97
CA LEU A 133 16.66 -18.28 21.49
C LEU A 133 16.81 -18.31 23.01
N PRO A 134 15.90 -19.00 23.73
CA PRO A 134 16.01 -19.16 25.19
C PRO A 134 17.26 -19.94 25.65
#